data_AF-A0A674KJE8-F1
#
_entry.id   AF-A0A674KJE8-F1
#
_cell.length_a   1.000
_cell.length_b   1.000
_cell.length_c   1.000
_cell.angle_alpha   90.00
_cell.angle_beta   90.00
_cell.angle_gamma   90.00
#
_symmetry.space_group_name_H-M   'P 1'
#
loop_
_entity.id
_entity.type
_entity.pdbx_description
1 polymer ?
#
loop_
_entity_poly.entity_id
_entity_poly.type
_entity_poly.pdbx_seq_one_letter_code
_entity_poly.pdbx_strand_id
1 'polypeptide(L)'
;METSSMLSSLHDECRSDNYIEPHYKEWYRVAIDALIEGGLEAYQEFLSKERCSEFLAEEEINYILNTVQKLPQNTVYSSDNAVDDTSSSGTYWPIESDVEAPNLDLGWPYLMPGISGGTNVDLLFHPPRIQPFTIKETIRKMIREARKVIAIIMDMFTDVDIFREIVEASTRGIAVYILLDEFNFSHFLKMTEKQGFQVQRFRNMRVRTVKGQDYYSKSGAKFHGKMEQKFLLVDCKKVMYGTYSFMWSFEKTNLSMVQVITGQLVESFDEEFRTLYARSSVPSSFAPELVRVNSQRILWENGICQHSQSSLASVSSQRNLFGRQDKIHKLDPIYLKTRGRYLTFYHISSRKKISLWITISQSSL
;
A
#
# COMPACT_ATOMS: atom_id res chain seq x y z
N MET A 1 -6.41 36.24 -47.12
CA MET A 1 -6.51 37.36 -46.17
C MET A 1 -7.42 36.91 -45.04
N GLU A 2 -6.78 36.59 -43.93
CA GLU A 2 -7.24 36.72 -42.54
C GLU A 2 -8.70 36.39 -42.19
N THR A 3 -8.89 35.22 -41.58
CA THR A 3 -9.94 35.00 -40.58
C THR A 3 -9.25 34.83 -39.22
N SER A 4 -8.93 35.96 -38.59
CA SER A 4 -8.31 36.00 -37.26
C SER A 4 -9.37 35.71 -36.20
N SER A 5 -9.13 34.63 -35.48
CA SER A 5 -9.93 34.03 -34.42
C SER A 5 -10.08 34.96 -33.21
N MET A 6 -11.28 35.51 -33.01
CA MET A 6 -11.70 36.23 -31.80
C MET A 6 -12.06 35.27 -30.65
N LEU A 7 -11.09 34.51 -30.13
CA LEU A 7 -11.32 33.64 -28.96
C LEU A 7 -10.29 33.80 -27.83
N SER A 8 -9.41 34.79 -27.88
CA SER A 8 -8.32 34.94 -26.89
C SER A 8 -8.57 35.98 -25.80
N SER A 9 -9.82 36.25 -25.38
CA SER A 9 -10.10 37.27 -24.35
C SER A 9 -11.11 36.88 -23.27
N LEU A 10 -11.33 35.58 -23.01
CA LEU A 10 -12.30 35.13 -21.99
C LEU A 10 -11.69 34.30 -20.86
N HIS A 11 -10.41 34.50 -20.52
CA HIS A 11 -9.82 33.81 -19.35
C HIS A 11 -9.26 34.75 -18.27
N ASP A 12 -9.48 36.05 -18.38
CA ASP A 12 -8.97 37.03 -17.42
C ASP A 12 -10.05 37.56 -16.46
N GLU A 13 -11.00 36.69 -16.08
CA GLU A 13 -11.98 37.02 -15.04
C GLU A 13 -11.94 36.01 -13.88
N CYS A 14 -11.64 36.56 -12.70
CA CYS A 14 -11.79 35.99 -11.36
C CYS A 14 -10.78 34.91 -10.93
N ARG A 15 -9.50 35.29 -10.81
CA ARG A 15 -8.63 34.63 -9.81
C ARG A 15 -9.12 35.06 -8.43
N SER A 16 -9.79 34.16 -7.71
CA SER A 16 -10.21 34.40 -6.32
C SER A 16 -8.99 34.61 -5.43
N ASP A 17 -9.09 35.41 -4.35
CA ASP A 17 -7.99 35.70 -3.41
C ASP A 17 -7.37 34.46 -2.74
N ASN A 18 -7.96 33.27 -2.91
CA ASN A 18 -7.48 31.99 -2.41
C ASN A 18 -7.05 31.02 -3.54
N TYR A 19 -6.91 31.49 -4.78
CA TYR A 19 -6.42 30.66 -5.87
C TYR A 19 -4.93 30.39 -5.71
N ILE A 20 -4.58 29.17 -5.33
CA ILE A 20 -3.21 28.68 -5.32
C ILE A 20 -2.94 28.07 -6.69
N GLU A 21 -1.98 28.65 -7.41
CA GLU A 21 -1.57 28.15 -8.72
C GLU A 21 -1.02 26.72 -8.60
N PRO A 22 -1.37 25.81 -9.54
CA PRO A 22 -0.83 24.45 -9.55
C PRO A 22 0.69 24.47 -9.55
N HIS A 23 1.32 23.76 -8.60
CA HIS A 23 2.77 23.71 -8.46
C HIS A 23 3.48 22.87 -9.55
N TYR A 24 2.75 22.38 -10.55
CA TYR A 24 3.34 21.52 -11.57
C TYR A 24 4.35 22.33 -12.41
N LYS A 25 5.59 21.85 -12.47
CA LYS A 25 6.60 22.38 -13.39
C LYS A 25 7.21 21.24 -14.17
N GLU A 26 7.07 21.30 -15.49
CA GLU A 26 7.55 20.25 -16.40
C GLU A 26 9.06 20.01 -16.27
N TRP A 27 9.84 21.07 -16.01
CA TRP A 27 11.28 20.97 -15.87
C TRP A 27 11.72 20.12 -14.66
N TYR A 28 10.90 19.99 -13.60
CA TYR A 28 11.20 19.05 -12.51
C TYR A 28 11.21 17.61 -13.02
N ARG A 29 10.22 17.25 -13.84
CA ARG A 29 10.09 15.92 -14.42
C ARG A 29 11.27 15.61 -15.35
N VAL A 30 11.65 16.57 -16.20
CA VAL A 30 12.79 16.44 -17.13
C VAL A 30 14.13 16.37 -16.38
N ALA A 31 14.30 17.14 -15.30
CA ALA A 31 15.50 17.07 -14.47
C ALA A 31 15.65 15.68 -13.82
N ILE A 32 14.56 15.09 -13.33
CA ILE A 32 14.57 13.73 -12.79
C ILE A 32 14.89 12.70 -13.87
N ASP A 33 14.34 12.84 -15.08
CA ASP A 33 14.70 11.96 -16.21
C ASP A 33 16.19 12.05 -16.54
N ALA A 34 16.77 13.25 -16.58
CA ALA A 34 18.21 13.46 -16.80
C ALA A 34 19.06 12.81 -15.70
N LEU A 35 18.63 12.92 -14.44
CA LEU A 35 19.28 12.26 -13.30
C LEU A 35 19.27 10.73 -13.43
N ILE A 36 18.13 10.16 -13.84
CA ILE A 36 17.96 8.71 -13.99
C ILE A 36 18.81 8.15 -15.16
N GLU A 37 18.88 8.89 -16.26
CA GLU A 37 19.56 8.46 -17.48
C GLU A 37 21.07 8.66 -17.41
N GLY A 38 21.51 9.88 -17.08
CA GLY A 38 22.90 10.32 -17.13
C GLY A 38 23.55 10.58 -15.76
N GLY A 39 22.84 10.33 -14.65
CA GLY A 39 23.38 10.51 -13.30
C GLY A 39 23.50 11.97 -12.88
N LEU A 40 24.33 12.21 -11.85
CA LEU A 40 24.48 13.53 -11.23
C LEU A 40 25.01 14.60 -12.20
N GLU A 41 25.97 14.24 -13.07
CA GLU A 41 26.57 15.16 -14.03
C GLU A 41 25.54 15.68 -15.04
N ALA A 42 24.72 14.78 -15.60
CA ALA A 42 23.66 15.15 -16.54
C ALA A 42 22.56 16.01 -15.89
N TYR A 43 22.24 15.74 -14.62
CA TYR A 43 21.32 16.57 -13.84
C TYR A 43 21.85 18.00 -13.66
N GLN A 44 23.12 18.15 -13.27
CA GLN A 44 23.75 19.46 -13.10
C GLN A 44 23.91 20.22 -14.43
N GLU A 45 24.24 19.51 -15.52
CA GLU A 45 24.30 20.09 -16.86
C GLU A 45 22.92 20.61 -17.31
N PHE A 46 21.87 19.81 -17.11
CA PHE A 46 20.50 20.21 -17.41
C PHE A 46 20.09 21.48 -16.65
N LEU A 47 20.35 21.53 -15.35
CA LEU A 47 20.03 22.71 -14.52
C LEU A 47 20.79 23.96 -14.97
N SER A 48 22.08 23.80 -15.31
CA SER A 48 22.92 24.90 -15.81
C SER A 48 22.41 25.43 -17.14
N LYS A 49 21.99 24.52 -18.04
CA LYS A 49 21.48 24.86 -19.37
C LYS A 49 20.13 25.59 -19.31
N GLU A 50 19.21 25.06 -18.52
CA GLU A 50 17.86 25.62 -18.36
C GLU A 50 17.80 26.77 -17.34
N ARG A 51 18.94 27.13 -16.72
CA ARG A 51 19.05 28.16 -15.67
C ARG A 51 18.08 27.92 -14.51
N CYS A 52 17.90 26.65 -14.16
CA CYS A 52 17.02 26.21 -13.07
C CYS A 52 17.81 26.06 -11.76
N SER A 53 17.14 26.29 -10.62
CA SER A 53 17.74 26.07 -9.31
C SER A 53 17.74 24.58 -8.95
N GLU A 54 18.79 24.14 -8.26
CA GLU A 54 18.82 22.84 -7.60
C GLU A 54 17.69 22.74 -6.57
N PHE A 55 16.93 21.64 -6.62
CA PHE A 55 15.78 21.43 -5.74
C PHE A 55 15.81 20.10 -4.98
N LEU A 56 16.57 19.11 -5.46
CA LEU A 56 16.77 17.84 -4.78
C LEU A 56 17.92 17.96 -3.77
N ALA A 57 17.71 17.47 -2.56
CA ALA A 57 18.78 17.29 -1.59
C ALA A 57 19.73 16.15 -2.03
N GLU A 58 20.98 16.18 -1.54
CA GLU A 58 21.97 15.15 -1.86
C GLU A 58 21.50 13.75 -1.47
N GLU A 59 20.78 13.63 -0.35
CA GLU A 59 20.20 12.37 0.11
C GLU A 59 19.11 11.84 -0.82
N GLU A 60 18.32 12.74 -1.43
CA GLU A 60 17.29 12.38 -2.40
C GLU A 60 17.91 11.90 -3.70
N ILE A 61 18.94 12.62 -4.19
CA ILE A 61 19.69 12.23 -5.38
C ILE A 61 20.30 10.84 -5.20
N ASN A 62 21.01 10.64 -4.09
CA ASN A 62 21.61 9.35 -3.76
C ASN A 62 20.54 8.25 -3.62
N TYR A 63 19.40 8.56 -3.02
CA TYR A 63 18.31 7.60 -2.89
C TYR A 63 17.73 7.17 -4.24
N ILE A 64 17.46 8.13 -5.14
CA ILE A 64 16.94 7.86 -6.48
C ILE A 64 17.94 6.98 -7.24
N LEU A 65 19.21 7.39 -7.31
CA LEU A 65 20.24 6.65 -8.04
C LEU A 65 20.42 5.21 -7.54
N ASN A 66 20.28 4.97 -6.25
CA ASN A 66 20.41 3.64 -5.65
C ASN A 66 19.16 2.76 -5.81
N THR A 67 17.97 3.35 -5.97
CA THR A 67 16.68 2.63 -5.98
C THR A 67 16.13 2.41 -7.39
N VAL A 68 16.61 3.18 -8.38
CA VAL A 68 16.15 3.11 -9.77
C VAL A 68 16.35 1.72 -10.36
N GLN A 69 15.25 1.17 -10.88
CA GLN A 69 15.21 -0.05 -11.66
C GLN A 69 14.99 0.33 -13.13
N LYS A 70 16.03 0.19 -13.94
CA LYS A 70 15.95 0.38 -15.40
C LYS A 70 15.38 -0.89 -16.04
N LEU A 71 14.43 -0.74 -16.95
CA LEU A 71 13.94 -1.87 -17.74
C LEU A 71 15.09 -2.40 -18.62
N PRO A 72 15.34 -3.72 -18.70
CA PRO A 72 16.32 -4.24 -19.63
C PRO A 72 15.91 -3.91 -21.07
N GLN A 73 16.82 -3.32 -21.84
CA GLN A 73 16.62 -2.90 -23.24
C GLN A 73 16.30 -4.06 -24.22
N ASN A 74 16.23 -5.31 -23.75
CA ASN A 74 15.98 -6.50 -24.56
C ASN A 74 14.53 -7.02 -24.46
N THR A 75 13.56 -6.11 -24.51
CA THR A 75 12.22 -6.45 -25.01
C THR A 75 12.03 -5.71 -26.31
N VAL A 76 12.69 -6.22 -27.35
CA VAL A 76 12.25 -5.97 -28.73
C VAL A 76 10.80 -6.43 -28.75
N TYR A 77 9.87 -5.49 -28.82
CA TYR A 77 8.52 -5.79 -29.24
C TYR A 77 8.65 -6.49 -30.59
N SER A 78 8.43 -7.80 -30.62
CA SER A 78 8.24 -8.52 -31.87
C SER A 78 7.16 -7.76 -32.63
N SER A 79 7.54 -7.11 -33.72
CA SER A 79 6.62 -6.42 -34.62
C SER A 79 5.86 -7.48 -35.42
N ASP A 80 4.90 -8.13 -34.79
CA ASP A 80 3.91 -8.94 -35.51
C ASP A 80 2.64 -8.11 -35.65
N ASN A 81 2.57 -7.45 -36.81
CA ASN A 81 1.38 -7.07 -37.58
C ASN A 81 0.04 -7.14 -36.82
N ALA A 82 -0.31 -6.07 -36.11
CA ALA A 82 -1.68 -5.80 -35.70
C ALA A 82 -2.23 -4.66 -36.56
N VAL A 83 -3.30 -4.97 -37.28
CA VAL A 83 -4.04 -4.10 -38.18
C VAL A 83 -4.42 -2.80 -37.47
N ASP A 84 -4.26 -1.70 -38.22
CA ASP A 84 -4.65 -0.34 -37.87
C ASP A 84 -6.15 -0.27 -37.56
N ASP A 85 -6.49 -0.29 -36.27
CA ASP A 85 -7.81 0.14 -35.79
C ASP A 85 -7.65 1.58 -35.29
N THR A 86 -7.90 2.51 -36.22
CA THR A 86 -7.97 3.95 -36.02
C THR A 86 -9.11 4.30 -35.05
N SER A 87 -8.92 4.13 -33.74
CA SER A 87 -9.66 4.83 -32.67
C SER A 87 -9.14 4.47 -31.27
N SER A 88 -7.84 4.63 -31.00
CA SER A 88 -7.32 4.53 -29.63
C SER A 88 -7.13 5.93 -29.03
N SER A 89 -8.20 6.50 -28.47
CA SER A 89 -8.06 7.63 -27.55
C SER A 89 -7.25 7.15 -26.34
N GLY A 90 -6.05 7.69 -26.19
CA GLY A 90 -5.04 7.27 -25.23
C GLY A 90 -5.43 7.48 -23.77
N THR A 91 -6.31 6.63 -23.25
CA THR A 91 -6.51 6.48 -21.81
C THR A 91 -6.56 5.01 -21.50
N TYR A 92 -5.37 4.40 -21.52
CA TYR A 92 -5.16 3.09 -20.91
C TYR A 92 -5.36 3.25 -19.39
N TRP A 93 -6.55 2.88 -18.93
CA TRP A 93 -6.79 2.56 -17.53
C TRP A 93 -6.42 1.09 -17.37
N PRO A 94 -5.38 0.74 -16.57
CA PRO A 94 -5.20 -0.64 -16.17
C PRO A 94 -6.48 -1.04 -15.43
N ILE A 95 -7.28 -1.90 -16.05
CA ILE A 95 -8.48 -2.46 -15.45
C ILE A 95 -7.97 -3.30 -14.28
N GLU A 96 -8.13 -2.76 -13.08
CA GLU A 96 -8.09 -3.46 -11.79
C GLU A 96 -6.77 -4.21 -11.50
N SER A 97 -5.96 -3.69 -10.57
CA SER A 97 -5.01 -4.55 -9.86
C SER A 97 -5.82 -5.52 -8.99
N ASP A 98 -6.20 -6.66 -9.56
CA ASP A 98 -7.02 -7.74 -8.99
C ASP A 98 -6.35 -8.50 -7.83
N VAL A 99 -5.55 -7.82 -7.01
CA VAL A 99 -4.93 -8.42 -5.83
C VAL A 99 -5.85 -8.17 -4.64
N GLU A 100 -6.46 -9.24 -4.13
CA GLU A 100 -7.24 -9.19 -2.89
C GLU A 100 -6.35 -8.68 -1.74
N ALA A 101 -6.86 -7.67 -1.02
CA ALA A 101 -6.12 -7.07 0.08
C ALA A 101 -5.79 -8.13 1.14
N PRO A 102 -4.53 -8.20 1.61
CA PRO A 102 -4.16 -9.05 2.74
C PRO A 102 -5.12 -8.89 3.92
N ASN A 103 -5.74 -9.99 4.34
CA ASN A 103 -6.64 -9.99 5.48
C ASN A 103 -5.86 -9.88 6.78
N LEU A 104 -6.38 -9.09 7.73
CA LEU A 104 -5.86 -9.00 9.10
C LEU A 104 -6.27 -10.26 9.88
N ASP A 105 -5.45 -11.29 9.73
CA ASP A 105 -5.73 -12.70 10.07
C ASP A 105 -5.71 -13.04 11.57
N LEU A 106 -5.08 -12.20 12.39
CA LEU A 106 -4.92 -12.39 13.84
C LEU A 106 -6.06 -11.76 14.68
N GLY A 107 -7.27 -11.63 14.13
CA GLY A 107 -8.45 -11.21 14.91
C GLY A 107 -8.54 -9.70 15.17
N TRP A 108 -8.40 -8.90 14.10
CA TRP A 108 -8.54 -7.44 14.20
C TRP A 108 -9.92 -7.02 14.74
N PRO A 109 -10.01 -6.11 15.73
CA PRO A 109 -11.28 -5.69 16.30
C PRO A 109 -12.17 -5.01 15.26
N TYR A 110 -13.45 -5.37 15.25
CA TYR A 110 -14.43 -4.62 14.47
C TYR A 110 -14.77 -3.32 15.22
N LEU A 111 -14.55 -2.17 14.58
CA LEU A 111 -15.00 -0.87 15.07
C LEU A 111 -16.33 -0.52 14.41
N MET A 112 -17.30 -0.16 15.24
CA MET A 112 -18.55 0.43 14.77
C MET A 112 -18.33 1.95 14.66
N PRO A 113 -18.42 2.53 13.46
CA PRO A 113 -18.17 3.96 13.27
C PRO A 113 -19.10 4.81 14.12
N GLY A 114 -18.55 5.83 14.79
CA GLY A 114 -19.33 6.82 15.54
C GLY A 114 -19.81 6.40 16.93
N ILE A 115 -19.33 5.28 17.48
CA ILE A 115 -19.56 4.90 18.88
C ILE A 115 -18.51 5.54 19.81
N SER A 116 -17.34 5.89 19.26
CA SER A 116 -16.26 6.53 20.00
C SER A 116 -16.64 7.98 20.35
N GLY A 117 -16.55 8.36 21.62
CA GLY A 117 -16.82 9.71 22.09
C GLY A 117 -15.84 10.77 21.54
N GLY A 118 -15.88 11.98 22.11
CA GLY A 118 -15.04 13.09 21.67
C GLY A 118 -13.54 12.76 21.62
N THR A 119 -12.85 13.31 20.63
CA THR A 119 -11.40 13.12 20.46
C THR A 119 -10.63 13.89 21.53
N ASN A 120 -9.73 13.20 22.23
CA ASN A 120 -8.79 13.80 23.17
C ASN A 120 -7.36 13.58 22.66
N VAL A 121 -6.55 14.65 22.70
CA VAL A 121 -5.18 14.67 22.20
C VAL A 121 -4.26 15.27 23.26
N ASP A 122 -3.31 14.47 23.73
CA ASP A 122 -2.23 14.90 24.62
C ASP A 122 -0.90 14.94 23.87
N LEU A 123 -0.11 15.99 24.05
CA LEU A 123 1.19 16.14 23.38
C LEU A 123 2.33 15.71 24.31
N LEU A 124 3.23 14.86 23.85
CA LEU A 124 4.48 14.53 24.54
C LEU A 124 5.69 14.99 23.76
N PHE A 125 6.75 15.33 24.49
CA PHE A 125 8.00 15.84 23.92
C PHE A 125 9.20 15.03 24.40
N HIS A 126 10.22 14.95 23.56
CA HIS A 126 11.54 14.47 23.94
C HIS A 126 12.60 15.52 23.55
N PRO A 127 13.39 16.05 24.49
CA PRO A 127 13.39 15.78 25.94
C PRO A 127 12.06 16.11 26.66
N PRO A 128 11.74 15.42 27.76
CA PRO A 128 10.48 15.61 28.49
C PRO A 128 10.40 17.03 29.07
N ARG A 129 9.19 17.62 29.03
CA ARG A 129 8.90 18.95 29.58
C ARG A 129 8.23 18.81 30.96
N ILE A 130 6.90 18.94 30.99
CA ILE A 130 6.09 18.91 32.23
C ILE A 130 5.61 17.49 32.56
N GLN A 131 5.60 16.59 31.57
CA GLN A 131 5.10 15.23 31.77
C GLN A 131 6.08 14.37 32.58
N PRO A 132 5.54 13.47 33.42
CA PRO A 132 6.37 12.59 34.26
C PRO A 132 7.05 11.46 33.49
N PHE A 133 6.55 11.13 32.28
CA PHE A 133 7.06 10.01 31.49
C PHE A 133 7.66 10.50 30.18
N THR A 134 8.76 9.88 29.77
CA THR A 134 9.34 10.03 28.44
C THR A 134 8.45 9.39 27.37
N ILE A 135 8.69 9.74 26.10
CA ILE A 135 8.01 9.12 24.96
C ILE A 135 8.24 7.59 24.97
N LYS A 136 9.48 7.14 25.18
CA LYS A 136 9.83 5.72 25.25
C LYS A 136 9.09 4.98 26.38
N GLU A 137 9.03 5.56 27.57
CA GLU A 137 8.28 4.95 28.69
C GLU A 137 6.79 4.87 28.41
N THR A 138 6.23 5.89 27.76
CA THR A 138 4.81 5.89 27.38
C THR A 138 4.52 4.82 26.32
N ILE A 139 5.39 4.66 25.32
CA ILE A 139 5.30 3.58 24.32
C ILE A 139 5.29 2.21 25.01
N ARG A 140 6.26 1.96 25.89
CA ARG A 140 6.36 0.69 26.65
C ARG A 140 5.11 0.46 27.49
N LYS A 141 4.60 1.49 28.17
CA LYS A 141 3.35 1.41 28.94
C LYS A 141 2.16 1.04 28.05
N MET A 142 2.01 1.68 26.89
CA MET A 142 0.93 1.37 25.95
C MET A 142 0.99 -0.09 25.46
N ILE A 143 2.18 -0.61 25.16
CA ILE A 143 2.38 -2.00 24.74
C ILE A 143 2.05 -2.99 25.87
N ARG A 144 2.40 -2.65 27.13
CA ARG A 144 2.06 -3.49 28.29
C ARG A 144 0.56 -3.52 28.60
N GLU A 145 -0.12 -2.39 28.42
CA GLU A 145 -1.56 -2.26 28.69
C GLU A 145 -2.45 -2.89 27.60
N ALA A 146 -1.88 -3.21 26.43
CA ALA A 146 -2.59 -3.81 25.30
C ALA A 146 -3.23 -5.15 25.69
N ARG A 147 -4.44 -5.42 25.19
CA ARG A 147 -5.22 -6.62 25.52
C ARG A 147 -5.60 -7.47 24.32
N LYS A 148 -5.71 -6.88 23.14
CA LYS A 148 -6.22 -7.54 21.93
C LYS A 148 -5.24 -7.43 20.78
N VAL A 149 -4.92 -6.20 20.37
CA VAL A 149 -4.16 -5.94 19.14
C VAL A 149 -3.19 -4.78 19.32
N ILE A 150 -2.00 -4.94 18.76
CA ILE A 150 -1.00 -3.90 18.60
C ILE A 150 -0.70 -3.77 17.11
N ALA A 151 -0.76 -2.55 16.61
CA ALA A 151 -0.46 -2.23 15.23
C ALA A 151 0.56 -1.10 15.18
N ILE A 152 1.67 -1.34 14.50
CA ILE A 152 2.82 -0.44 14.46
C ILE A 152 3.11 -0.12 13.01
N ILE A 153 3.21 1.17 12.70
CA ILE A 153 3.76 1.68 11.46
C ILE A 153 5.00 2.49 11.82
N MET A 154 6.15 2.15 11.24
CA MET A 154 7.42 2.76 11.60
C MET A 154 8.38 2.84 10.41
N ASP A 155 9.07 3.98 10.28
CA ASP A 155 10.11 4.20 9.26
C ASP A 155 11.38 3.39 9.56
N MET A 156 11.88 3.42 10.80
CA MET A 156 13.04 2.67 11.25
C MET A 156 12.85 2.12 12.66
N PHE A 157 13.12 0.83 12.83
CA PHE A 157 12.95 0.13 14.10
C PHE A 157 14.21 -0.66 14.48
N THR A 158 14.99 -0.12 15.40
CA THR A 158 16.22 -0.73 15.94
C THR A 158 16.30 -0.75 17.47
N ASP A 159 15.32 -0.18 18.19
CA ASP A 159 15.27 -0.20 19.65
C ASP A 159 14.93 -1.60 20.21
N VAL A 160 15.86 -2.17 20.95
CA VAL A 160 15.75 -3.54 21.51
C VAL A 160 14.74 -3.60 22.67
N ASP A 161 14.62 -2.54 23.47
CA ASP A 161 13.77 -2.54 24.65
C ASP A 161 12.29 -2.51 24.23
N ILE A 162 11.95 -1.67 23.26
CA ILE A 162 10.60 -1.62 22.70
C ILE A 162 10.27 -2.95 22.03
N PHE A 163 11.20 -3.51 21.24
CA PHE A 163 10.97 -4.81 20.59
C PHE A 163 10.72 -5.94 21.58
N ARG A 164 11.45 -5.97 22.70
CA ARG A 164 11.26 -6.97 23.76
C ARG A 164 9.85 -6.93 24.36
N GLU A 165 9.31 -5.74 24.59
CA GLU A 165 7.95 -5.56 25.12
C GLU A 165 6.89 -6.02 24.11
N ILE A 166 7.14 -5.87 22.81
CA ILE A 166 6.26 -6.37 21.75
C ILE A 166 6.29 -7.90 21.70
N VAL A 167 7.48 -8.50 21.81
CA VAL A 167 7.62 -9.96 21.87
C VAL A 167 6.89 -10.51 23.09
N GLU A 168 7.03 -9.86 24.25
CA GLU A 168 6.28 -10.22 25.46
C GLU A 168 4.77 -10.07 25.26
N ALA A 169 4.30 -9.00 24.63
CA ALA A 169 2.89 -8.86 24.29
C ALA A 169 2.39 -10.00 23.39
N SER A 170 3.19 -10.40 22.39
CA SER A 170 2.87 -11.52 21.51
C SER A 170 2.80 -12.86 22.26
N THR A 171 3.65 -13.10 23.26
CA THR A 171 3.61 -14.34 24.06
C THR A 171 2.41 -14.36 25.01
N ARG A 172 1.90 -13.20 25.44
CA ARG A 172 0.61 -13.07 26.15
C ARG A 172 -0.62 -13.37 25.27
N GLY A 173 -0.44 -13.61 23.97
CA GLY A 173 -1.52 -13.90 23.04
C GLY A 173 -2.11 -12.67 22.33
N ILE A 174 -1.50 -11.50 22.49
CA ILE A 174 -1.91 -10.28 21.79
C ILE A 174 -1.45 -10.37 20.34
N ALA A 175 -2.33 -10.02 19.41
CA ALA A 175 -1.97 -9.99 17.99
C ALA A 175 -1.16 -8.73 17.65
N VAL A 176 -0.01 -8.92 17.04
CA VAL A 176 0.90 -7.83 16.69
C VAL A 176 1.05 -7.74 15.18
N TYR A 177 0.85 -6.55 14.63
CA TYR A 177 1.13 -6.23 13.24
C TYR A 177 2.16 -5.11 13.17
N ILE A 178 3.23 -5.32 12.41
CA ILE A 178 4.30 -4.35 12.23
C ILE A 178 4.47 -4.09 10.74
N LEU A 179 4.24 -2.85 10.34
CA LEU A 179 4.51 -2.33 9.00
C LEU A 179 5.77 -1.46 9.06
N LEU A 180 6.79 -1.85 8.30
CA LEU A 180 8.06 -1.14 8.22
C LEU A 180 8.30 -0.61 6.82
N ASP A 181 9.06 0.47 6.71
CA ASP A 181 9.59 0.90 5.42
C ASP A 181 10.50 -0.18 4.83
N GLU A 182 10.35 -0.47 3.54
CA GLU A 182 11.11 -1.52 2.87
C GLU A 182 12.61 -1.23 2.84
N PHE A 183 13.00 0.03 2.57
CA PHE A 183 14.41 0.41 2.46
C PHE A 183 15.14 0.21 3.79
N ASN A 184 14.49 0.54 4.91
CA ASN A 184 15.07 0.42 6.25
C ASN A 184 14.88 -0.96 6.91
N PHE A 185 14.12 -1.88 6.30
CA PHE A 185 13.79 -3.18 6.90
C PHE A 185 15.03 -4.01 7.30
N SER A 186 16.11 -3.91 6.53
CA SER A 186 17.34 -4.66 6.80
C SER A 186 17.96 -4.35 8.17
N HIS A 187 17.77 -3.14 8.69
CA HIS A 187 18.24 -2.74 10.02
C HIS A 187 17.47 -3.44 11.13
N PHE A 188 16.15 -3.56 10.98
CA PHE A 188 15.28 -4.29 11.90
C PHE A 188 15.67 -5.77 11.94
N LEU A 189 15.83 -6.42 10.78
CA LEU A 189 16.21 -7.83 10.71
C LEU A 189 17.51 -8.11 11.45
N LYS A 190 18.56 -7.33 11.17
CA LYS A 190 19.87 -7.44 11.85
C LYS A 190 19.76 -7.26 13.37
N MET A 191 18.91 -6.35 13.83
CA MET A 191 18.67 -6.16 15.27
C MET A 191 18.04 -7.42 15.90
N THR A 192 17.02 -7.98 15.26
CA THR A 192 16.34 -9.18 15.79
C THR A 192 17.24 -10.42 15.79
N GLU A 193 18.06 -10.61 14.75
CA GLU A 193 19.03 -11.71 14.66
C GLU A 193 20.11 -11.62 15.74
N LYS A 194 20.64 -10.42 16.00
CA LYS A 194 21.63 -10.18 17.06
C LYS A 194 21.10 -10.52 18.45
N GLN A 195 19.80 -10.35 18.67
CA GLN A 195 19.13 -10.69 19.93
C GLN A 195 18.66 -12.15 19.98
N GLY A 196 18.91 -12.93 18.92
CA GLY A 196 18.49 -14.33 18.83
C GLY A 196 17.00 -14.54 18.55
N PHE A 197 16.27 -13.48 18.17
CA PHE A 197 14.85 -13.57 17.85
C PHE A 197 14.66 -13.98 16.38
N GLN A 198 13.98 -15.10 16.15
CA GLN A 198 13.52 -15.48 14.81
C GLN A 198 12.10 -14.98 14.59
N VAL A 199 11.98 -13.77 14.04
CA VAL A 199 10.69 -13.06 13.84
C VAL A 199 9.64 -13.93 13.14
N GLN A 200 10.07 -14.75 12.17
CA GLN A 200 9.20 -15.64 11.40
C GLN A 200 8.52 -16.74 12.23
N ARG A 201 9.06 -17.08 13.42
CA ARG A 201 8.52 -18.14 14.27
C ARG A 201 7.35 -17.69 15.14
N PHE A 202 7.17 -16.38 15.34
CA PHE A 202 6.11 -15.85 16.17
C PHE A 202 4.76 -15.93 15.45
N ARG A 203 3.87 -16.82 15.92
CA ARG A 203 2.55 -17.03 15.30
C ARG A 203 1.61 -15.83 15.43
N ASN A 204 1.72 -15.09 16.55
CA ASN A 204 0.87 -13.91 16.84
C ASN A 204 1.53 -12.59 16.42
N MET A 205 2.54 -12.63 15.55
CA MET A 205 3.20 -11.43 15.04
C MET A 205 3.34 -11.51 13.51
N ARG A 206 2.88 -10.46 12.82
CA ARG A 206 3.05 -10.29 11.38
C ARG A 206 3.92 -9.07 11.11
N VAL A 207 5.06 -9.27 10.46
CA VAL A 207 5.94 -8.17 10.03
C VAL A 207 5.91 -8.10 8.50
N ARG A 208 5.60 -6.92 7.98
CA ARG A 208 5.47 -6.64 6.54
C ARG A 208 6.18 -5.34 6.19
N THR A 209 6.52 -5.19 4.92
CA THR A 209 7.18 -4.00 4.38
C THR A 209 6.25 -3.19 3.50
N VAL A 210 6.40 -1.87 3.50
CA VAL A 210 5.61 -0.94 2.69
C VAL A 210 6.57 -0.06 1.87
N LYS A 211 6.22 0.14 0.60
CA LYS A 211 6.85 1.10 -0.30
C LYS A 211 6.02 2.38 -0.36
N GLY A 212 6.69 3.51 -0.53
CA GLY A 212 6.06 4.76 -0.94
C GLY A 212 5.51 4.68 -2.36
N GLN A 213 5.15 5.84 -2.92
CA GLN A 213 4.58 5.91 -4.27
C GLN A 213 5.61 5.57 -5.34
N ASP A 214 5.18 4.89 -6.40
CA ASP A 214 6.03 4.59 -7.55
C ASP A 214 6.15 5.82 -8.46
N TYR A 215 7.37 6.15 -8.86
CA TYR A 215 7.69 7.16 -9.86
C TYR A 215 8.18 6.48 -11.13
N TYR A 216 7.68 6.91 -12.28
CA TYR A 216 8.03 6.38 -13.59
C TYR A 216 8.69 7.46 -14.44
N SER A 217 9.88 7.16 -14.97
CA SER A 217 10.59 8.02 -15.93
C SER A 217 10.02 7.84 -17.34
N LYS A 218 10.34 8.80 -18.22
CA LYS A 218 10.02 8.68 -19.65
C LYS A 218 10.66 7.44 -20.31
N SER A 219 11.84 7.05 -19.86
CA SER A 219 12.57 5.84 -20.31
C SER A 219 11.97 4.53 -19.78
N GLY A 220 10.90 4.58 -18.98
CA GLY A 220 10.30 3.39 -18.37
C GLY A 220 11.07 2.86 -17.16
N ALA A 221 12.09 3.57 -16.69
CA ALA A 221 12.72 3.28 -15.42
C ALA A 221 11.77 3.65 -14.28
N LYS A 222 11.86 2.91 -13.17
CA LYS A 222 11.00 3.15 -12.00
C LYS A 222 11.81 3.18 -10.71
N PHE A 223 11.39 4.02 -9.78
CA PHE A 223 11.81 3.95 -8.38
C PHE A 223 10.57 4.19 -7.51
N HIS A 224 10.69 3.99 -6.21
CA HIS A 224 9.58 4.24 -5.28
C HIS A 224 10.05 5.16 -4.15
N GLY A 225 9.11 5.88 -3.55
CA GLY A 225 9.34 6.65 -2.33
C GLY A 225 9.47 5.77 -1.08
N LYS A 226 9.73 6.42 0.05
CA LYS A 226 9.78 5.81 1.39
C LYS A 226 8.43 5.93 2.10
N MET A 227 8.19 5.05 3.07
CA MET A 227 7.07 5.19 4.02
C MET A 227 7.54 5.95 5.28
N GLU A 228 7.22 7.24 5.35
CA GLU A 228 7.63 8.10 6.49
C GLU A 228 6.61 8.20 7.62
N GLN A 229 5.45 7.55 7.47
CA GLN A 229 4.42 7.54 8.50
C GLN A 229 4.85 6.74 9.73
N LYS A 230 4.51 7.27 10.91
CA LYS A 230 4.89 6.71 12.21
C LYS A 230 3.74 6.79 13.20
N PHE A 231 3.12 5.65 13.51
CA PHE A 231 2.20 5.57 14.64
C PHE A 231 2.09 4.17 15.24
N LEU A 232 1.71 4.14 16.52
CA LEU A 232 1.38 2.96 17.29
C LEU A 232 -0.11 3.00 17.63
N LEU A 233 -0.88 2.04 17.15
CA LEU A 233 -2.30 1.83 17.42
C LEU A 233 -2.46 0.63 18.36
N VAL A 234 -3.10 0.84 19.52
CA VAL A 234 -3.33 -0.19 20.53
C VAL A 234 -4.82 -0.39 20.76
N ASP A 235 -5.26 -1.66 20.68
CA ASP A 235 -6.63 -2.14 20.91
C ASP A 235 -7.72 -1.40 20.12
N CYS A 236 -7.33 -0.70 19.05
CA CYS A 236 -8.20 0.21 18.29
C CYS A 236 -8.86 1.29 19.18
N LYS A 237 -8.15 1.73 20.24
CA LYS A 237 -8.66 2.70 21.24
C LYS A 237 -7.72 3.87 21.50
N LYS A 238 -6.42 3.66 21.33
CA LYS A 238 -5.39 4.65 21.61
C LYS A 238 -4.35 4.62 20.50
N VAL A 239 -4.00 5.80 20.01
CA VAL A 239 -2.95 5.99 19.01
C VAL A 239 -1.85 6.86 19.59
N MET A 240 -0.60 6.52 19.31
CA MET A 240 0.50 7.45 19.45
C MET A 240 1.05 7.77 18.07
N TYR A 241 0.99 9.03 17.64
CA TYR A 241 1.43 9.49 16.33
C TYR A 241 2.46 10.62 16.47
N GLY A 242 3.52 10.63 15.67
CA GLY A 242 4.45 11.75 15.66
C GLY A 242 5.79 11.48 15.00
N THR A 243 6.81 12.23 15.38
CA THR A 243 8.13 12.19 14.71
C THR A 243 9.09 11.16 15.30
N TYR A 244 8.79 10.61 16.47
CA TYR A 244 9.65 9.67 17.19
C TYR A 244 9.78 8.33 16.47
N SER A 245 10.98 8.02 15.98
CA SER A 245 11.31 6.70 15.43
C SER A 245 11.90 5.79 16.51
N PHE A 246 11.72 4.47 16.37
CA PHE A 246 12.19 3.50 17.37
C PHE A 246 13.68 3.21 17.22
N MET A 247 14.50 4.21 17.56
CA MET A 247 15.96 4.21 17.45
C MET A 247 16.62 4.84 18.67
N TRP A 248 17.85 4.45 18.94
CA TRP A 248 18.67 5.05 20.01
C TRP A 248 18.88 6.56 19.85
N SER A 249 19.02 7.06 18.62
CA SER A 249 19.20 8.50 18.34
C SER A 249 18.02 9.34 18.82
N PHE A 250 16.80 8.84 18.70
CA PHE A 250 15.61 9.52 19.22
C PHE A 250 15.55 9.56 20.75
N GLU A 251 16.31 8.70 21.44
CA GLU A 251 16.46 8.76 22.89
C GLU A 251 17.56 9.73 23.34
N LYS A 252 18.65 9.87 22.57
CA LYS A 252 19.86 10.59 23.04
C LYS A 252 20.17 11.88 22.30
N THR A 253 19.78 12.02 21.04
CA THR A 253 20.25 13.12 20.17
C THR A 253 19.11 13.96 19.61
N ASN A 254 18.00 13.33 19.20
CA ASN A 254 16.98 14.02 18.41
C ASN A 254 15.91 14.68 19.30
N LEU A 255 15.42 15.82 18.83
CA LEU A 255 14.21 16.44 19.36
C LEU A 255 13.00 15.84 18.66
N SER A 256 11.97 15.46 19.41
CA SER A 256 10.76 14.88 18.83
C SER A 256 9.51 15.21 19.63
N MET A 257 8.37 15.05 18.95
CA MET A 257 7.05 15.30 19.50
C MET A 257 6.11 14.19 19.05
N VAL A 258 5.26 13.72 19.96
CA VAL A 258 4.20 12.77 19.66
C VAL A 258 2.87 13.23 20.25
N GLN A 259 1.79 12.77 19.66
CA GLN A 259 0.42 12.98 20.08
C GLN A 259 -0.13 11.65 20.56
N VAL A 260 -0.66 11.60 21.78
CA VAL A 260 -1.44 10.48 22.29
C VAL A 260 -2.90 10.81 22.08
N ILE A 261 -3.54 10.05 21.20
CA ILE A 261 -4.89 10.31 20.68
C ILE A 261 -5.82 9.20 21.16
N THR A 262 -6.99 9.59 21.65
CA THR A 262 -8.11 8.70 21.98
C THR A 262 -9.42 9.28 21.45
N GLY A 263 -10.44 8.44 21.31
CA GLY A 263 -11.75 8.85 20.78
C GLY A 263 -11.89 8.62 19.28
N GLN A 264 -12.79 9.36 18.63
CA GLN A 264 -13.20 9.12 17.24
C GLN A 264 -12.06 9.14 16.23
N LEU A 265 -11.05 10.01 16.40
CA LEU A 265 -9.92 10.10 15.44
C LEU A 265 -9.13 8.79 15.31
N VAL A 266 -9.20 7.90 16.31
CA VAL A 266 -8.58 6.57 16.24
C VAL A 266 -9.15 5.71 15.10
N GLU A 267 -10.43 5.90 14.74
CA GLU A 267 -11.07 5.20 13.62
C GLU A 267 -10.38 5.54 12.28
N SER A 268 -9.97 6.79 12.08
CA SER A 268 -9.22 7.21 10.88
C SER A 268 -7.83 6.58 10.81
N PHE A 269 -7.14 6.43 11.94
CA PHE A 269 -5.85 5.72 11.99
C PHE A 269 -5.99 4.22 11.75
N ASP A 270 -7.10 3.61 12.19
CA ASP A 270 -7.45 2.23 11.89
C ASP A 270 -7.70 2.03 10.37
N GLU A 271 -8.41 2.95 9.73
CA GLU A 271 -8.60 2.96 8.26
C GLU A 271 -7.27 3.11 7.51
N GLU A 272 -6.40 4.03 7.93
CA GLU A 272 -5.08 4.21 7.33
C GLU A 272 -4.21 2.97 7.51
N PHE A 273 -4.23 2.35 8.70
CA PHE A 273 -3.51 1.10 8.94
C PHE A 273 -3.96 -0.01 7.99
N ARG A 274 -5.29 -0.19 7.81
CA ARG A 274 -5.82 -1.18 6.86
C ARG A 274 -5.38 -0.89 5.43
N THR A 275 -5.36 0.38 5.03
CA THR A 275 -4.94 0.82 3.70
C THR A 275 -3.46 0.49 3.45
N LEU A 276 -2.59 0.82 4.41
CA LEU A 276 -1.17 0.48 4.31
C LEU A 276 -0.90 -1.01 4.42
N TYR A 277 -1.67 -1.74 5.23
CA TYR A 277 -1.59 -3.20 5.30
C TYR A 277 -1.96 -3.83 3.96
N ALA A 278 -2.96 -3.28 3.26
CA ALA A 278 -3.32 -3.72 1.92
C ALA A 278 -2.21 -3.48 0.88
N ARG A 279 -1.49 -2.35 0.99
CA ARG A 279 -0.33 -2.01 0.14
C ARG A 279 0.95 -2.80 0.49
N SER A 280 1.02 -3.35 1.71
CA SER A 280 2.23 -3.99 2.22
C SER A 280 2.54 -5.34 1.57
N SER A 281 3.81 -5.70 1.50
CA SER A 281 4.34 -6.97 1.00
C SER A 281 5.01 -7.78 2.11
N VAL A 282 5.13 -9.10 1.91
CA VAL A 282 6.00 -9.92 2.77
C VAL A 282 7.45 -9.53 2.46
N PRO A 283 8.30 -9.28 3.48
CA PRO A 283 9.68 -8.88 3.25
C PRO A 283 10.41 -9.96 2.45
N SER A 284 11.19 -9.57 1.44
CA SER A 284 11.93 -10.49 0.56
C SER A 284 12.88 -11.42 1.32
N SER A 285 13.44 -10.95 2.45
CA SER A 285 14.29 -11.74 3.34
C SER A 285 13.57 -12.91 4.02
N PHE A 286 12.24 -12.93 3.99
CA PHE A 286 11.42 -14.02 4.56
C PHE A 286 10.93 -15.01 3.50
N ALA A 287 11.17 -14.74 2.21
CA ALA A 287 10.79 -15.66 1.16
C ALA A 287 11.66 -16.95 1.23
N PRO A 288 11.06 -18.16 1.17
CA PRO A 288 11.83 -19.39 1.09
C PRO A 288 12.74 -19.40 -0.13
N GLU A 289 13.94 -19.96 0.03
CA GLU A 289 15.04 -20.02 -0.94
C GLU A 289 14.70 -20.67 -2.30
N LEU A 290 13.49 -21.20 -2.46
CA LEU A 290 12.98 -21.86 -3.67
C LEU A 290 12.73 -20.92 -4.87
N VAL A 291 12.75 -19.60 -4.67
CA VAL A 291 12.61 -18.62 -5.76
C VAL A 291 13.96 -18.10 -6.29
N ARG A 292 15.09 -18.39 -5.62
CA ARG A 292 16.43 -17.99 -6.10
C ARG A 292 17.00 -18.88 -7.21
N VAL A 293 16.39 -20.04 -7.51
CA VAL A 293 16.89 -20.99 -8.52
C VAL A 293 16.19 -20.86 -9.88
N ASN A 294 15.01 -20.25 -9.98
CA ASN A 294 14.29 -20.18 -11.28
C ASN A 294 14.63 -18.96 -12.17
N SER A 295 15.75 -18.28 -11.91
CA SER A 295 16.32 -17.30 -12.86
C SER A 295 17.37 -17.90 -13.80
N GLN A 296 17.56 -19.23 -13.79
CA GLN A 296 18.39 -19.93 -14.77
C GLN A 296 17.62 -21.07 -15.45
N ARG A 297 17.23 -20.79 -16.70
CA ARG A 297 16.77 -21.72 -17.75
C ARG A 297 15.60 -22.66 -17.42
N ILE A 298 14.43 -22.32 -17.96
CA ILE A 298 13.61 -23.32 -18.64
C ILE A 298 13.51 -22.87 -20.10
N LEU A 299 14.45 -23.41 -20.89
CA LEU A 299 14.46 -23.36 -22.34
C LEU A 299 13.37 -24.34 -22.80
N TRP A 300 12.28 -23.82 -23.36
CA TRP A 300 11.34 -24.66 -24.09
C TRP A 300 12.01 -25.13 -25.38
N GLU A 301 12.30 -26.42 -25.47
CA GLU A 301 12.62 -27.03 -26.75
C GLU A 301 11.61 -28.15 -27.01
N ASN A 302 10.70 -27.85 -27.93
CA ASN A 302 9.72 -28.80 -28.45
C ASN A 302 10.45 -29.88 -29.26
N GLY A 303 10.13 -31.14 -29.00
CA GLY A 303 10.61 -32.27 -29.79
C GLY A 303 9.67 -33.46 -29.72
N ILE A 304 8.79 -33.54 -30.73
CA ILE A 304 8.30 -34.78 -31.36
C ILE A 304 7.27 -35.60 -30.56
N CYS A 305 5.99 -35.45 -30.95
CA CYS A 305 4.95 -36.44 -30.68
C CYS A 305 5.15 -37.69 -31.58
N GLN A 306 5.27 -38.86 -30.97
CA GLN A 306 4.98 -40.14 -31.62
C GLN A 306 4.07 -41.00 -30.73
N HIS A 307 2.87 -41.23 -31.26
CA HIS A 307 2.00 -42.41 -31.18
C HIS A 307 2.05 -43.42 -30.02
N SER A 308 0.81 -43.75 -29.59
CA SER A 308 0.32 -45.08 -29.13
C SER A 308 0.63 -45.45 -27.67
N GLN A 309 -0.27 -45.98 -26.85
CA GLN A 309 -1.52 -46.72 -27.07
C GLN A 309 -2.33 -46.78 -25.75
N SER A 310 -3.67 -46.79 -25.90
CA SER A 310 -4.73 -47.32 -25.02
C SER A 310 -4.40 -47.90 -23.63
N SER A 311 -5.24 -47.56 -22.63
CA SER A 311 -6.00 -48.57 -21.86
C SER A 311 -7.20 -47.97 -21.12
N LEU A 312 -8.31 -48.69 -21.22
CA LEU A 312 -9.64 -48.44 -20.67
C LEU A 312 -9.71 -48.83 -19.19
N ALA A 313 -10.47 -48.08 -18.37
CA ALA A 313 -11.32 -48.66 -17.33
C ALA A 313 -12.29 -47.59 -16.78
N SER A 314 -13.57 -47.87 -17.01
CA SER A 314 -14.76 -47.18 -16.52
C SER A 314 -14.91 -47.30 -14.99
N VAL A 315 -15.76 -46.46 -14.38
CA VAL A 315 -16.94 -46.86 -13.56
C VAL A 315 -17.66 -45.62 -12.97
N SER A 316 -18.87 -45.43 -13.49
CA SER A 316 -20.13 -44.89 -12.95
C SER A 316 -20.19 -43.84 -11.83
N SER A 317 -20.97 -42.79 -12.11
CA SER A 317 -22.19 -42.47 -11.32
C SER A 317 -23.18 -41.69 -12.21
N GLN A 318 -24.15 -42.41 -12.77
CA GLN A 318 -25.39 -41.83 -13.31
C GLN A 318 -26.46 -41.92 -12.21
N ARG A 319 -27.15 -40.81 -11.92
CA ARG A 319 -28.50 -40.84 -11.35
C ARG A 319 -29.47 -40.29 -12.39
N ASN A 320 -30.46 -41.11 -12.67
CA ASN A 320 -31.42 -41.05 -13.77
C ASN A 320 -32.42 -39.88 -13.66
N LEU A 321 -32.80 -39.36 -14.83
CA LEU A 321 -33.96 -38.52 -15.10
C LEU A 321 -34.72 -39.15 -16.29
N PHE A 322 -35.93 -39.66 -16.03
CA PHE A 322 -37.02 -39.96 -16.96
C PHE A 322 -38.29 -39.57 -16.20
N GLY A 323 -39.35 -38.92 -16.70
CA GLY A 323 -39.78 -38.54 -18.04
C GLY A 323 -41.31 -38.76 -18.15
N ARG A 324 -42.05 -37.72 -18.57
CA ARG A 324 -43.51 -37.62 -18.91
C ARG A 324 -44.49 -37.38 -17.74
N GLN A 325 -45.57 -36.58 -17.86
CA GLN A 325 -46.46 -36.33 -19.02
C GLN A 325 -47.24 -35.00 -18.90
N ASP A 326 -47.62 -34.42 -20.05
CA ASP A 326 -48.35 -33.14 -20.23
C ASP A 326 -49.81 -33.13 -19.76
N LYS A 327 -50.31 -31.95 -19.34
CA LYS A 327 -51.65 -31.43 -19.66
C LYS A 327 -51.78 -29.93 -19.33
N ILE A 328 -52.14 -29.16 -20.36
CA ILE A 328 -52.47 -27.73 -20.33
C ILE A 328 -53.94 -27.56 -19.93
N HIS A 329 -54.29 -26.60 -19.08
CA HIS A 329 -55.48 -25.73 -19.24
C HIS A 329 -55.36 -24.44 -18.38
N LYS A 330 -55.79 -23.33 -19.01
CA LYS A 330 -55.81 -21.92 -18.56
C LYS A 330 -56.71 -21.68 -17.34
N LEU A 331 -56.44 -20.62 -16.57
CA LEU A 331 -57.38 -19.51 -16.27
C LEU A 331 -56.70 -18.41 -15.41
N ASP A 332 -57.25 -17.21 -15.59
CA ASP A 332 -56.71 -15.87 -15.31
C ASP A 332 -57.10 -15.32 -13.89
N PRO A 333 -56.71 -14.08 -13.52
CA PRO A 333 -56.41 -13.61 -12.16
C PRO A 333 -57.65 -13.15 -11.37
N ILE A 334 -57.51 -12.89 -10.04
CA ILE A 334 -58.11 -11.76 -9.28
C ILE A 334 -58.08 -11.98 -7.73
N TYR A 335 -57.53 -10.95 -7.05
CA TYR A 335 -57.86 -10.41 -5.71
C TYR A 335 -57.18 -10.90 -4.40
N LEU A 336 -56.29 -10.01 -3.93
CA LEU A 336 -56.40 -9.19 -2.71
C LEU A 336 -56.45 -9.86 -1.30
N LYS A 337 -55.40 -9.50 -0.55
CA LYS A 337 -55.40 -8.94 0.82
C LYS A 337 -55.26 -9.90 2.02
N THR A 338 -54.09 -9.76 2.67
CA THR A 338 -53.87 -9.37 4.09
C THR A 338 -53.12 -10.37 5.00
N ARG A 339 -51.91 -9.94 5.38
CA ARG A 339 -51.14 -10.14 6.65
C ARG A 339 -50.73 -11.53 7.12
N GLY A 340 -49.41 -11.65 7.38
CA GLY A 340 -48.89 -12.53 8.44
C GLY A 340 -47.40 -12.86 8.37
N ARG A 341 -46.56 -11.92 8.86
CA ARG A 341 -45.15 -12.04 9.32
C ARG A 341 -44.49 -13.43 9.31
N TYR A 342 -43.32 -13.56 8.69
CA TYR A 342 -42.12 -14.18 9.29
C TYR A 342 -40.84 -13.52 8.75
N LEU A 343 -39.94 -13.24 9.68
CA LEU A 343 -38.61 -12.66 9.53
C LEU A 343 -37.61 -13.82 9.31
N THR A 344 -36.74 -13.75 8.29
CA THR A 344 -35.37 -14.31 8.36
C THR A 344 -34.49 -13.89 7.17
N PHE A 345 -33.51 -13.03 7.51
CA PHE A 345 -32.12 -12.99 7.06
C PHE A 345 -31.75 -13.23 5.59
N TYR A 346 -31.50 -12.13 4.86
CA TYR A 346 -30.49 -12.11 3.80
C TYR A 346 -29.19 -11.51 4.33
N HIS A 347 -28.14 -12.33 4.22
CA HIS A 347 -26.76 -12.05 4.56
C HIS A 347 -26.19 -11.04 3.54
N ILE A 348 -26.26 -9.74 3.83
CA ILE A 348 -25.59 -8.72 3.01
C ILE A 348 -24.13 -8.68 3.42
N SER A 349 -23.29 -9.39 2.66
CA SER A 349 -21.84 -9.20 2.66
C SER A 349 -21.54 -7.84 2.03
N SER A 350 -21.44 -6.80 2.84
CA SER A 350 -20.94 -5.49 2.42
C SER A 350 -19.43 -5.56 2.20
N ARG A 351 -18.99 -6.10 1.06
CA ARG A 351 -17.64 -5.91 0.54
C ARG A 351 -17.55 -4.48 0.00
N LYS A 352 -17.05 -3.55 0.82
CA LYS A 352 -16.68 -2.21 0.36
C LYS A 352 -15.43 -2.35 -0.52
N LYS A 353 -15.61 -2.17 -1.84
CA LYS A 353 -14.52 -1.91 -2.78
C LYS A 353 -13.83 -0.62 -2.36
N ILE A 354 -12.54 -0.70 -2.04
CA ILE A 354 -11.68 0.47 -1.83
C ILE A 354 -11.14 0.84 -3.21
N SER A 355 -11.73 1.87 -3.82
CA SER A 355 -11.21 2.47 -5.05
C SER A 355 -10.05 3.39 -4.68
N LEU A 356 -8.82 3.02 -5.08
CA LEU A 356 -7.67 3.91 -5.03
C LEU A 356 -7.87 5.04 -6.04
N TRP A 357 -7.94 6.27 -5.57
CA TRP A 357 -7.91 7.46 -6.43
C TRP A 357 -6.46 7.74 -6.83
N ILE A 358 -6.12 7.43 -8.08
CA ILE A 358 -4.90 7.94 -8.70
C ILE A 358 -5.25 9.30 -9.30
N THR A 359 -4.81 10.39 -8.65
CA THR A 359 -4.89 11.73 -9.24
C THR A 359 -3.77 11.89 -10.25
N ILE A 360 -4.00 11.49 -11.50
CA ILE A 360 -3.18 11.94 -12.64
C ILE A 360 -3.67 13.33 -13.00
N SER A 361 -2.95 14.37 -12.59
CA SER A 361 -3.10 15.70 -13.16
C SER A 361 -2.42 15.72 -14.53
N GLN A 362 -3.13 15.27 -15.56
CA GLN A 362 -2.79 15.60 -16.95
C GLN A 362 -3.62 16.81 -17.35
N SER A 363 -2.99 17.98 -17.37
CA SER A 363 -3.50 19.14 -18.09
C SER A 363 -2.97 19.05 -19.51
N SER A 364 -3.86 18.71 -20.45
CA SER A 364 -3.59 18.80 -21.88
C SER A 364 -3.42 20.25 -22.29
N LEU A 365 -2.31 20.58 -22.97
CA LEU A 365 -2.22 21.48 -24.12
C LEU A 365 -0.83 21.41 -24.74
#